data_AF-A0A800H8B7-F1
#
_entry.id   AF-A0A800H8B7-F1
#
_cell.length_a   1.000
_cell.length_b   1.000
_cell.length_c   1.000
_cell.angle_alpha   90.00
_cell.angle_beta   90.00
_cell.angle_gamma   90.00
#
_symmetry.space_group_name_H-M   'P 1'
#
loop_
_entity.id
_entity.type
_entity.pdbx_description
1 polymer ?
#
loop_
_entity_poly.entity_id
_entity_poly.type
_entity_poly.pdbx_seq_one_letter_code
_entity_poly.pdbx_strand_id
1 'polypeptide(L)'
;MQLQKVFRKQQGWQYSIFAIVGFFFAIIAGFFYKGNPDVAWGTHVTADGTLFKWIFTYMFAPLQATMFALLAFFVASASYRAFRIRNFEATLLLVAGIIIMIGRVPLGSNISSWFILYLLVLIGGITINSVFKNKQYTAIFVSVGIIVITSAGSSLGWPLDQPGIFYLPYLQEWIYKYPNVAGARAIMMGIGMGIFATSIRYILGIEKSYIGE
;
A
#
# COMPACT_ATOMS: atom_id res chain seq x y z
N MET A 1 27.10 24.60 3.42
CA MET A 1 26.95 23.13 3.51
C MET A 1 27.21 22.39 2.18
N GLN A 2 26.47 22.58 1.08
CA GLN A 2 26.82 21.95 -0.22
C GLN A 2 27.68 22.86 -1.13
N LEU A 3 27.34 24.16 -1.23
CA LEU A 3 28.18 25.14 -1.95
C LEU A 3 29.61 25.18 -1.41
N GLN A 4 29.76 25.21 -0.07
CA GLN A 4 31.06 25.19 0.60
C GLN A 4 31.85 23.90 0.33
N LYS A 5 31.19 22.74 0.20
CA LYS A 5 31.86 21.47 -0.17
C LYS A 5 32.45 21.55 -1.57
N VAL A 6 31.76 22.21 -2.50
CA VAL A 6 32.26 22.45 -3.86
C VAL A 6 33.43 23.44 -3.86
N PHE A 7 33.29 24.57 -3.16
CA PHE A 7 34.34 25.60 -3.07
C PHE A 7 35.60 25.11 -2.35
N ARG A 8 35.45 24.29 -1.30
CA ARG A 8 36.57 23.72 -0.52
C ARG A 8 37.04 22.35 -1.02
N LYS A 9 36.49 21.83 -2.13
CA LYS A 9 36.77 20.51 -2.70
C LYS A 9 36.80 19.38 -1.66
N GLN A 10 35.88 19.40 -0.70
CA GLN A 10 35.76 18.35 0.31
C GLN A 10 35.34 17.01 -0.33
N GLN A 11 35.59 15.90 0.37
CA GLN A 11 35.29 14.56 -0.15
C GLN A 11 33.82 14.44 -0.56
N GLY A 12 33.55 13.96 -1.78
CA GLY A 12 32.20 13.85 -2.34
C GLY A 12 31.62 15.13 -2.97
N TRP A 13 32.44 16.16 -3.23
CA TRP A 13 32.00 17.42 -3.87
C TRP A 13 31.32 17.22 -5.23
N GLN A 14 31.67 16.17 -5.97
CA GLN A 14 31.07 15.84 -7.28
C GLN A 14 29.56 15.59 -7.18
N TYR A 15 29.11 14.85 -6.17
CA TYR A 15 27.68 14.60 -5.94
C TYR A 15 26.94 15.86 -5.51
N SER A 16 27.64 16.78 -4.82
CA SER A 16 27.07 18.06 -4.39
C SER A 16 26.73 18.95 -5.59
N ILE A 17 27.49 18.85 -6.69
CA ILE A 17 27.19 19.58 -7.93
C ILE A 17 25.87 19.10 -8.54
N PHE A 18 25.66 17.79 -8.65
CA PHE A 18 24.41 17.24 -9.18
C PHE A 18 23.20 17.68 -8.35
N ALA A 19 23.33 17.73 -7.02
CA ALA A 19 22.26 18.22 -6.15
C ALA A 19 21.95 19.70 -6.36
N ILE A 20 22.99 20.55 -6.48
CA ILE A 20 22.81 22.00 -6.73
C ILE A 20 22.18 22.23 -8.10
N VAL A 21 22.67 21.57 -9.14
CA VAL A 21 22.12 21.67 -10.49
C VAL A 21 20.67 21.19 -10.52
N GLY A 22 20.37 20.05 -9.89
CA GLY A 22 19.01 19.53 -9.79
C GLY A 22 18.05 20.46 -9.05
N PHE A 23 18.52 21.13 -8.00
CA PHE A 23 17.74 22.12 -7.26
C PHE A 23 17.37 23.34 -8.12
N PHE A 24 18.33 23.93 -8.81
CA PHE A 24 18.06 25.04 -9.73
C PHE A 24 17.18 24.61 -10.91
N PHE A 25 17.42 23.41 -11.45
CA PHE A 25 16.60 22.84 -12.52
C PHE A 25 15.13 22.68 -12.09
N ALA A 26 14.88 22.19 -10.87
CA ALA A 26 13.52 22.07 -10.33
C ALA A 26 12.85 23.44 -10.11
N ILE A 27 13.58 24.46 -9.64
CA ILE A 27 13.05 25.83 -9.51
C ILE A 27 12.66 26.40 -10.87
N ILE A 28 13.52 26.24 -11.88
CA ILE A 28 13.25 26.71 -13.23
C ILE A 28 11.99 26.03 -13.77
N ALA A 29 11.88 24.71 -13.64
CA ALA A 29 10.71 23.96 -14.09
C ALA A 29 9.42 24.29 -13.32
N GLY A 30 9.52 24.69 -12.04
CA GLY A 30 8.37 24.98 -11.19
C GLY A 30 7.84 26.42 -11.26
N PHE A 31 8.72 27.40 -11.55
CA PHE A 31 8.35 28.82 -11.46
C PHE A 31 8.58 29.61 -12.75
N PHE A 32 9.49 29.16 -13.62
CA PHE A 32 9.95 29.98 -14.75
C PHE A 32 9.68 29.33 -16.11
N TYR A 33 9.49 28.02 -16.18
CA TYR A 33 9.33 27.30 -17.44
C TYR A 33 8.24 26.22 -17.38
N LYS A 34 7.14 26.43 -18.12
CA LYS A 34 6.01 25.49 -18.17
C LYS A 34 6.24 24.30 -19.10
N GLY A 35 6.95 24.48 -20.21
CA GLY A 35 7.12 23.47 -21.26
C GLY A 35 5.90 23.28 -22.19
N ASN A 36 4.69 23.60 -21.73
CA ASN A 36 3.48 23.66 -22.55
C ASN A 36 2.82 25.05 -22.45
N PRO A 37 2.67 25.81 -23.56
CA PRO A 37 2.07 27.14 -23.54
C PRO A 37 0.57 27.15 -23.26
N ASP A 38 -0.15 26.06 -23.54
CA ASP A 38 -1.62 25.98 -23.45
C ASP A 38 -2.14 25.85 -22.00
N VAL A 39 -1.23 25.66 -21.03
CA VAL A 39 -1.57 25.43 -19.63
C VAL A 39 -1.40 26.71 -18.80
N ALA A 40 -2.41 27.01 -17.98
CA ALA A 40 -2.36 28.11 -17.03
C ALA A 40 -1.26 27.94 -15.97
N TRP A 41 -0.74 29.07 -15.48
CA TRP A 41 0.15 29.08 -14.31
C TRP A 41 -0.60 28.53 -13.07
N GLY A 42 0.10 27.81 -12.20
CA GLY A 42 -0.52 26.99 -11.14
C GLY A 42 -0.80 25.54 -11.56
N THR A 43 -1.64 25.30 -12.56
CA THR A 43 -1.99 23.92 -13.00
C THR A 43 -0.88 23.22 -13.79
N HIS A 44 0.08 23.98 -14.33
CA HIS A 44 1.23 23.44 -15.05
C HIS A 44 2.10 22.44 -14.23
N VAL A 45 2.02 22.45 -12.89
CA VAL A 45 2.77 21.51 -12.04
C VAL A 45 2.21 20.08 -12.15
N THR A 46 0.92 19.94 -12.45
CA THR A 46 0.22 18.64 -12.49
C THR A 46 -0.24 18.23 -13.88
N ALA A 47 -0.35 19.18 -14.82
CA ALA A 47 -0.84 18.99 -16.17
C ALA A 47 0.14 18.18 -17.05
N ASP A 48 -0.42 17.44 -18.00
CA ASP A 48 0.36 16.61 -18.91
C ASP A 48 1.08 17.46 -19.97
N GLY A 49 2.27 17.01 -20.37
CA GLY A 49 3.13 17.72 -21.33
C GLY A 49 3.94 18.88 -20.75
N THR A 50 3.90 19.12 -19.43
CA THR A 50 4.72 20.16 -18.80
C THR A 50 6.07 19.63 -18.33
N LEU A 51 7.05 20.53 -18.23
CA LEU A 51 8.40 20.16 -17.77
C LEU A 51 8.39 19.58 -16.35
N PHE A 52 7.64 20.21 -15.44
CA PHE A 52 7.56 19.74 -14.05
C PHE A 52 6.94 18.35 -13.95
N LYS A 53 5.85 18.09 -14.67
CA LYS A 53 5.21 16.77 -14.71
C LYS A 53 6.14 15.70 -15.29
N TRP A 54 6.92 16.05 -16.31
CA TRP A 54 7.93 15.15 -16.89
C TRP A 54 9.00 14.78 -15.86
N ILE A 55 9.57 15.77 -15.17
CA ILE A 55 10.56 15.53 -14.09
C ILE A 55 9.95 14.63 -13.01
N PHE A 56 8.73 14.93 -12.58
CA PHE A 56 8.04 14.14 -11.57
C PHE A 56 7.85 12.69 -12.03
N THR A 57 7.38 12.48 -13.26
CA THR A 57 6.99 11.15 -13.76
C THR A 57 8.20 10.28 -14.10
N TYR A 58 9.27 10.86 -14.64
CA TYR A 58 10.43 10.11 -15.12
C TYR A 58 11.63 10.13 -14.18
N MET A 59 11.74 11.09 -13.27
CA MET A 59 12.82 11.13 -12.28
C MET A 59 12.31 10.81 -10.88
N PHE A 60 11.32 11.55 -10.38
CA PHE A 60 10.91 11.44 -8.99
C PHE A 60 10.12 10.16 -8.70
N ALA A 61 9.13 9.83 -9.53
CA ALA A 61 8.28 8.65 -9.32
C ALA A 61 9.07 7.34 -9.36
N PRO A 62 10.03 7.10 -10.29
CA PRO A 62 10.86 5.91 -10.27
C PRO A 62 11.78 5.86 -9.05
N LEU A 63 12.38 6.98 -8.63
CA LEU A 63 13.22 7.04 -7.42
C LEU A 63 12.41 6.76 -6.15
N GLN A 64 11.18 7.26 -6.07
CA GLN A 64 10.28 6.88 -4.97
C GLN A 64 9.89 5.41 -5.03
N ALA A 65 9.62 4.89 -6.23
CA ALA A 65 9.27 3.48 -6.42
C ALA A 65 10.41 2.55 -5.99
N THR A 66 11.68 2.89 -6.25
CA THR A 66 12.82 2.08 -5.78
C THR A 66 12.94 2.11 -4.25
N MET A 67 12.74 3.27 -3.61
CA MET A 67 12.70 3.34 -2.15
C MET A 67 11.55 2.50 -1.57
N PHE A 68 10.34 2.60 -2.14
CA PHE A 68 9.20 1.79 -1.71
C PHE A 68 9.40 0.30 -1.97
N ALA A 69 10.03 -0.07 -3.10
CA ALA A 69 10.35 -1.46 -3.41
C ALA A 69 11.34 -2.04 -2.40
N LEU A 70 12.38 -1.28 -2.02
CA LEU A 70 13.33 -1.67 -0.98
C LEU A 70 12.64 -1.80 0.39
N LEU A 71 11.80 -0.83 0.77
CA LEU A 71 11.02 -0.90 2.02
C LEU A 71 10.11 -2.13 2.01
N ALA A 72 9.38 -2.38 0.92
CA ALA A 72 8.52 -3.55 0.78
C ALA A 72 9.33 -4.85 0.87
N PHE A 73 10.49 -4.93 0.23
CA PHE A 73 11.40 -6.07 0.32
C PHE A 73 11.89 -6.31 1.76
N PHE A 74 12.33 -5.27 2.47
CA PHE A 74 12.80 -5.40 3.84
C PHE A 74 11.67 -5.76 4.81
N VAL A 75 10.50 -5.15 4.66
CA VAL A 75 9.30 -5.48 5.45
C VAL A 75 8.89 -6.93 5.19
N ALA A 76 8.85 -7.37 3.93
CA ALA A 76 8.54 -8.75 3.57
C ALA A 76 9.59 -9.74 4.12
N SER A 77 10.88 -9.42 4.02
CA SER A 77 11.96 -10.25 4.56
C SER A 77 11.91 -10.35 6.09
N ALA A 78 11.65 -9.23 6.78
CA ALA A 78 11.49 -9.19 8.22
C ALA A 78 10.25 -9.97 8.67
N SER A 79 9.13 -9.79 7.95
CA SER A 79 7.88 -10.52 8.18
C SER A 79 8.05 -12.01 7.93
N TYR A 80 8.73 -12.42 6.85
CA TYR A 80 9.05 -13.83 6.59
C TYR A 80 9.90 -14.44 7.71
N ARG A 81 10.91 -13.71 8.22
CA ARG A 81 11.70 -14.17 9.37
C ARG A 81 10.85 -14.29 10.64
N ALA A 82 9.91 -13.37 10.86
CA ALA A 82 8.95 -13.43 11.97
C ALA A 82 7.91 -14.56 11.80
N PHE A 83 7.51 -14.87 10.57
CA PHE A 83 6.52 -15.90 10.20
C PHE A 83 7.10 -17.31 10.05
N ARG A 84 8.43 -17.45 9.93
CA ARG A 84 9.12 -18.74 9.89
C ARG A 84 9.13 -19.45 11.26
N ILE A 85 8.78 -18.74 12.33
CA ILE A 85 8.44 -19.38 13.59
C ILE A 85 7.10 -20.09 13.36
N ARG A 86 7.05 -21.38 13.67
CA ARG A 86 5.92 -22.29 13.43
C ARG A 86 4.72 -21.98 14.34
N ASN A 87 4.41 -20.70 14.56
CA ASN A 87 3.31 -20.24 15.38
C ASN A 87 2.01 -20.23 14.57
N PHE A 88 0.91 -20.43 15.30
CA PHE A 88 -0.43 -20.40 14.74
C PHE A 88 -0.75 -19.03 14.12
N GLU A 89 -0.21 -17.96 14.71
CA GLU A 89 -0.39 -16.56 14.30
C GLU A 89 0.16 -16.26 12.89
N ALA A 90 1.36 -16.73 12.55
CA ALA A 90 1.96 -16.54 11.22
C ALA A 90 1.19 -17.27 10.13
N THR A 91 0.66 -18.45 10.44
CA THR A 91 -0.19 -19.21 9.51
C THR A 91 -1.49 -18.45 9.23
N LEU A 92 -2.07 -17.86 10.28
CA LEU A 92 -3.28 -17.05 10.17
C LEU A 92 -3.04 -15.78 9.34
N LEU A 93 -1.89 -15.11 9.52
CA LEU A 93 -1.47 -13.96 8.73
C LEU A 93 -1.17 -14.32 7.27
N LEU A 94 -0.56 -15.48 7.01
CA LEU A 94 -0.33 -15.99 5.66
C LEU A 94 -1.66 -16.25 4.94
N VAL A 95 -2.60 -16.94 5.60
CA VAL A 95 -3.94 -17.23 5.06
C VAL A 95 -4.70 -15.93 4.78
N ALA A 96 -4.67 -14.97 5.71
CA ALA A 96 -5.26 -13.66 5.50
C ALA A 96 -4.64 -12.93 4.29
N GLY A 97 -3.31 -12.98 4.15
CA GLY A 97 -2.59 -12.41 3.00
C GLY A 97 -2.97 -13.04 1.67
N ILE A 98 -3.13 -14.37 1.62
CA ILE A 98 -3.58 -15.10 0.43
C ILE A 98 -5.01 -14.68 0.04
N ILE A 99 -5.92 -14.57 1.00
CA ILE A 99 -7.31 -14.13 0.76
C ILE A 99 -7.33 -12.71 0.17
N ILE A 100 -6.52 -11.79 0.71
CA ILE A 100 -6.41 -10.42 0.19
C ILE A 100 -5.83 -10.40 -1.23
N MET A 101 -4.83 -11.24 -1.52
CA MET A 101 -4.23 -11.32 -2.86
C MET A 101 -5.20 -11.90 -3.90
N ILE A 102 -5.97 -12.94 -3.57
CA ILE A 102 -6.97 -13.53 -4.47
C ILE A 102 -8.07 -12.51 -4.80
N GLY A 103 -8.50 -11.69 -3.83
CA GLY A 103 -9.48 -10.63 -4.06
C GLY A 103 -9.02 -9.54 -5.03
N ARG A 104 -7.72 -9.41 -5.29
CA ARG A 104 -7.13 -8.44 -6.24
C ARG A 104 -6.95 -8.99 -7.65
N VAL A 105 -7.04 -10.31 -7.84
CA VAL A 105 -6.90 -10.93 -9.16
C VAL A 105 -8.22 -10.76 -9.92
N PRO A 106 -8.22 -10.46 -11.24
CA PRO A 106 -9.44 -10.38 -12.06
C PRO A 106 -10.35 -11.62 -12.01
N LEU A 107 -9.83 -12.75 -11.52
CA LEU A 107 -10.61 -13.96 -11.25
C LEU A 107 -11.59 -13.80 -10.08
N GLY A 108 -11.31 -12.88 -9.15
CA GLY A 108 -12.15 -12.62 -7.98
C GLY A 108 -13.50 -11.99 -8.29
N SER A 109 -13.64 -11.29 -9.41
CA SER A 109 -14.93 -10.74 -9.85
C SER A 109 -15.87 -11.80 -10.44
N ASN A 110 -15.33 -12.95 -10.86
CA ASN A 110 -16.13 -14.07 -11.35
C ASN A 110 -16.63 -14.97 -10.20
N ILE A 111 -16.16 -14.74 -8.97
CA ILE A 111 -16.60 -15.50 -7.80
C ILE A 111 -17.91 -14.89 -7.30
N SER A 112 -18.97 -15.68 -7.38
CA SER A 112 -20.29 -15.29 -6.90
C SER A 112 -20.33 -15.13 -5.37
N SER A 113 -21.14 -14.20 -4.87
CA SER A 113 -21.42 -14.01 -3.43
C SER A 113 -21.91 -15.29 -2.74
N TRP A 114 -22.53 -16.19 -3.51
CA TRP A 114 -22.94 -17.53 -3.08
C TRP A 114 -21.78 -18.39 -2.58
N PHE A 115 -20.65 -18.35 -3.28
CA PHE A 115 -19.45 -19.10 -2.91
C PHE A 115 -18.92 -18.65 -1.54
N ILE A 116 -18.94 -17.34 -1.25
CA ILE A 116 -18.51 -16.82 0.06
C ILE A 116 -19.46 -17.25 1.17
N LEU A 117 -20.76 -17.20 0.93
CA LEU A 117 -21.76 -17.63 1.92
C LEU A 117 -21.58 -19.10 2.31
N TYR A 118 -21.32 -19.98 1.33
CA TYR A 118 -21.01 -21.39 1.63
C TYR A 118 -19.71 -21.54 2.42
N LEU A 119 -18.68 -20.75 2.09
CA LEU A 119 -17.41 -20.75 2.81
C LEU A 119 -17.61 -20.31 4.28
N LEU A 120 -18.45 -19.30 4.53
CA LEU A 120 -18.81 -18.86 5.89
C LEU A 120 -19.56 -19.93 6.68
N VAL A 121 -20.47 -20.67 6.06
CA VAL A 121 -21.15 -21.82 6.71
C VAL A 121 -20.16 -22.91 7.06
N LEU A 122 -19.17 -23.19 6.20
CA LEU A 122 -18.12 -24.15 6.50
C LEU A 122 -17.21 -23.68 7.64
N ILE A 123 -16.82 -22.40 7.68
CA ILE A 123 -16.06 -21.83 8.80
C ILE A 123 -16.87 -21.92 10.09
N GLY A 124 -18.14 -21.54 10.07
CA GLY A 124 -19.04 -21.68 11.23
C GLY A 124 -19.18 -23.13 11.69
N GLY A 125 -19.22 -24.08 10.75
CA GLY A 125 -19.18 -25.51 11.04
C GLY A 125 -17.89 -25.96 11.73
N ILE A 126 -16.73 -25.46 11.29
CA ILE A 126 -15.44 -25.70 11.95
C ILE A 126 -15.45 -25.14 13.38
N THR A 127 -15.99 -23.94 13.59
CA THR A 127 -16.12 -23.33 14.92
C THR A 127 -17.03 -24.15 15.83
N ILE A 128 -18.18 -24.59 15.34
CA ILE A 128 -19.11 -25.45 16.09
C ILE A 128 -18.46 -26.79 16.44
N ASN A 129 -17.71 -27.39 15.52
CA ASN A 129 -16.96 -28.60 15.81
C ASN A 129 -15.89 -28.39 16.89
N SER A 130 -15.23 -27.22 16.88
CA SER A 130 -14.23 -26.87 17.90
C SER A 130 -14.85 -26.74 19.30
N VAL A 131 -16.06 -26.19 19.40
CA VAL A 131 -16.77 -25.97 20.68
C VAL A 131 -17.43 -27.26 21.19
N PHE A 132 -18.21 -27.94 20.34
CA PHE A 132 -19.04 -29.06 20.76
C PHE A 132 -18.38 -30.43 20.59
N LYS A 133 -17.24 -30.51 19.87
CA LYS A 133 -16.47 -31.74 19.56
C LYS A 133 -17.29 -32.92 19.03
N ASN A 134 -18.50 -32.66 18.55
CA ASN A 134 -19.45 -33.68 18.13
C ASN A 134 -19.75 -33.52 16.64
N LYS A 135 -19.51 -34.62 15.91
CA LYS A 135 -19.68 -34.70 14.46
C LYS A 135 -21.14 -34.52 14.02
N GLN A 136 -22.11 -34.95 14.82
CA GLN A 136 -23.53 -34.84 14.46
C GLN A 136 -24.01 -33.39 14.43
N TYR A 137 -23.73 -32.60 15.47
CA TYR A 137 -24.11 -31.18 15.50
C TYR A 137 -23.44 -30.36 14.39
N THR A 138 -22.18 -30.69 14.09
CA THR A 138 -21.43 -30.06 12.99
C THR A 138 -22.06 -30.40 11.64
N ALA A 139 -22.40 -31.66 11.41
CA ALA A 139 -23.02 -32.11 10.15
C ALA A 139 -24.41 -31.49 9.96
N ILE A 140 -25.23 -31.41 11.01
CA ILE A 140 -26.54 -30.76 10.99
C ILE A 140 -26.39 -29.28 10.65
N PHE A 141 -25.48 -28.56 11.29
CA PHE A 141 -25.27 -27.13 11.02
C PHE A 141 -24.87 -26.85 9.57
N VAL A 142 -23.91 -27.61 9.04
CA VAL A 142 -23.41 -27.41 7.66
C VAL A 142 -24.51 -27.73 6.63
N SER A 143 -25.21 -28.85 6.81
CA SER A 143 -26.27 -29.26 5.87
C SER A 143 -27.46 -28.30 5.91
N VAL A 144 -27.92 -27.89 7.09
CA VAL A 144 -28.97 -26.88 7.24
C VAL A 144 -28.51 -25.53 6.66
N GLY A 145 -27.28 -25.09 6.95
CA GLY A 145 -26.75 -23.82 6.47
C GLY A 145 -26.68 -23.74 4.93
N ILE A 146 -26.23 -24.81 4.26
CA ILE A 146 -26.19 -24.87 2.79
C ILE A 146 -27.61 -24.83 2.22
N ILE A 147 -28.55 -25.58 2.79
CA ILE A 147 -29.94 -25.62 2.33
C ILE A 147 -30.61 -24.25 2.50
N VAL A 148 -30.40 -23.58 3.63
CA VAL A 148 -30.95 -22.25 3.90
C VAL A 148 -30.41 -21.22 2.92
N ILE A 149 -29.10 -21.21 2.65
CA ILE A 149 -28.51 -20.29 1.66
C ILE A 149 -29.05 -20.58 0.26
N THR A 150 -29.18 -21.86 -0.09
CA THR A 150 -29.63 -22.26 -1.43
C THR A 150 -31.10 -21.91 -1.67
N SER A 151 -31.94 -22.15 -0.67
CA SER A 151 -33.37 -21.81 -0.72
C SER A 151 -33.60 -20.30 -0.64
N ALA A 152 -32.90 -19.59 0.24
CA ALA A 152 -32.99 -18.13 0.35
C ALA A 152 -32.54 -17.45 -0.95
N GLY A 153 -31.36 -17.81 -1.47
CA GLY A 153 -30.83 -17.19 -2.67
C GLY A 153 -31.65 -17.51 -3.94
N SER A 154 -32.27 -18.70 -4.02
CA SER A 154 -33.19 -19.02 -5.12
C SER A 154 -34.54 -18.31 -4.99
N SER A 155 -35.07 -18.18 -3.78
CA SER A 155 -36.32 -17.44 -3.51
C SER A 155 -36.21 -15.94 -3.74
N LEU A 156 -35.04 -15.36 -3.46
CA LEU A 156 -34.75 -13.93 -3.61
C LEU A 156 -34.13 -13.59 -4.97
N GLY A 157 -33.89 -14.59 -5.83
CA GLY A 157 -33.34 -14.41 -7.18
C GLY A 157 -31.98 -13.71 -7.19
N TRP A 158 -31.11 -14.02 -6.23
CA TRP A 158 -29.86 -13.28 -6.05
C TRP A 158 -28.92 -13.41 -7.26
N PRO A 159 -28.59 -12.30 -7.95
CA PRO A 159 -27.56 -12.30 -8.99
C PRO A 159 -26.17 -12.54 -8.39
N LEU A 160 -25.17 -12.69 -9.24
CA LEU A 160 -23.80 -13.08 -8.86
C LEU A 160 -23.17 -12.17 -7.79
N ASP A 161 -23.60 -10.92 -7.72
CA ASP A 161 -23.09 -9.80 -6.93
C ASP A 161 -23.86 -9.54 -5.62
N GLN A 162 -25.01 -10.19 -5.38
CA GLN A 162 -25.82 -9.96 -4.18
C GLN A 162 -25.85 -11.19 -3.25
N PRO A 163 -25.72 -11.02 -1.92
CA PRO A 163 -25.67 -9.75 -1.17
C PRO A 163 -24.30 -9.06 -1.27
N GLY A 164 -24.29 -7.75 -1.52
CA GLY A 164 -23.06 -6.99 -1.81
C GLY A 164 -22.02 -7.00 -0.68
N ILE A 165 -22.44 -7.16 0.57
CA ILE A 165 -21.54 -7.34 1.73
C ILE A 165 -20.67 -8.61 1.64
N PHE A 166 -21.12 -9.62 0.91
CA PHE A 166 -20.40 -10.87 0.65
C PHE A 166 -19.92 -10.96 -0.80
N TYR A 167 -19.84 -9.83 -1.50
CA TYR A 167 -19.23 -9.77 -2.81
C TYR A 167 -17.74 -9.40 -2.67
N LEU A 168 -16.85 -10.27 -3.16
CA LEU A 168 -15.40 -10.13 -3.01
C LEU A 168 -14.88 -8.73 -3.42
N PRO A 169 -15.27 -8.19 -4.60
CA PRO A 169 -14.83 -6.86 -5.02
C PRO A 169 -15.24 -5.73 -4.08
N TYR A 170 -16.43 -5.79 -3.47
CA TYR A 170 -16.89 -4.77 -2.53
C TYR A 170 -16.08 -4.77 -1.23
N LEU A 171 -15.85 -5.96 -0.67
CA LEU A 171 -14.97 -6.14 0.50
C LEU A 171 -13.55 -5.65 0.21
N GLN A 172 -13.02 -5.95 -0.99
CA GLN A 172 -11.71 -5.48 -1.43
C GLN A 172 -11.65 -3.96 -1.58
N GLU A 173 -12.68 -3.34 -2.13
CA GLU A 173 -12.77 -1.87 -2.25
C GLU A 173 -12.80 -1.20 -0.88
N TRP A 174 -13.56 -1.76 0.08
CA TRP A 174 -13.57 -1.28 1.46
C TRP A 174 -12.18 -1.37 2.10
N ILE A 175 -11.50 -2.51 2.02
CA ILE A 175 -10.13 -2.68 2.54
C ILE A 175 -9.17 -1.68 1.88
N TYR A 176 -9.32 -1.44 0.58
CA TYR A 176 -8.47 -0.48 -0.11
C TYR A 176 -8.73 0.96 0.34
N LYS A 177 -9.99 1.39 0.37
CA LYS A 177 -10.36 2.78 0.66
C LYS A 177 -10.14 3.19 2.11
N TYR A 178 -10.34 2.26 3.06
CA TYR A 178 -10.27 2.59 4.47
C TYR A 178 -8.89 2.24 5.06
N PRO A 179 -8.56 0.98 5.40
CA PRO A 179 -7.31 0.68 6.11
C PRO A 179 -6.06 0.90 5.26
N ASN A 180 -6.04 0.54 3.97
CA ASN A 180 -4.85 0.69 3.14
C ASN A 180 -4.48 2.17 2.90
N VAL A 181 -5.45 2.99 2.50
CA VAL A 181 -5.23 4.44 2.31
C VAL A 181 -4.88 5.12 3.64
N ALA A 182 -5.50 4.72 4.76
CA ALA A 182 -5.14 5.23 6.08
C ALA A 182 -3.67 4.89 6.44
N GLY A 183 -3.25 3.64 6.23
CA GLY A 183 -1.87 3.21 6.46
C GLY A 183 -0.87 3.95 5.57
N ALA A 184 -1.15 4.08 4.28
CA ALA A 184 -0.32 4.83 3.35
C ALA A 184 -0.18 6.32 3.76
N ARG A 185 -1.27 6.96 4.19
CA ARG A 185 -1.26 8.34 4.70
C ARG A 185 -0.45 8.46 5.99
N ALA A 186 -0.60 7.53 6.92
CA ALA A 186 0.18 7.52 8.17
C ALA A 186 1.68 7.38 7.90
N ILE A 187 2.08 6.51 6.97
CA ILE A 187 3.48 6.37 6.54
C ILE A 187 3.98 7.68 5.92
N MET A 188 3.23 8.27 4.99
CA MET A 188 3.62 9.53 4.35
C MET A 188 3.75 10.68 5.37
N MET A 189 2.84 10.76 6.35
CA MET A 189 2.95 11.72 7.45
C MET A 189 4.20 11.47 8.30
N GLY A 190 4.48 10.21 8.66
CA GLY A 190 5.66 9.83 9.42
C GLY A 190 6.96 10.17 8.70
N ILE A 191 7.03 9.90 7.38
CA ILE A 191 8.17 10.29 6.54
C ILE A 191 8.31 11.82 6.49
N GLY A 192 7.21 12.55 6.29
CA GLY A 192 7.21 14.01 6.26
C GLY A 192 7.72 14.64 7.56
N MET A 193 7.24 14.14 8.72
CA MET A 193 7.73 14.57 10.02
C MET A 193 9.20 14.20 10.24
N GLY A 194 9.64 13.03 9.77
CA GLY A 194 11.03 12.61 9.81
C GLY A 194 11.95 13.55 9.03
N ILE A 195 11.57 13.91 7.81
CA ILE A 195 12.30 14.88 6.97
C ILE A 195 12.31 16.27 7.61
N PHE A 196 11.20 16.69 8.20
CA PHE A 196 11.14 17.98 8.89
C PHE A 196 12.05 18.02 10.13
N ALA A 197 12.03 16.96 10.94
CA ALA A 197 12.88 16.83 12.12
C ALA A 197 14.38 16.79 11.78
N THR A 198 14.77 16.06 10.72
CA THR A 198 16.16 16.05 10.25
C THR A 198 16.56 17.40 9.68
N SER A 199 15.66 18.07 8.93
CA SER A 199 15.90 19.43 8.43
C SER A 199 16.13 20.43 9.56
N ILE A 200 15.34 20.38 10.63
CA ILE A 200 15.53 21.22 11.83
C ILE A 200 16.88 20.92 12.49
N ARG A 201 17.26 19.64 12.64
CA ARG A 201 18.56 19.29 13.24
C ARG A 201 19.74 19.83 12.43
N TYR A 202 19.63 19.82 11.09
CA TYR A 202 20.65 20.42 10.23
C TYR A 202 20.71 21.94 10.40
N ILE A 203 19.58 22.62 10.46
CA ILE A 203 19.52 24.08 10.63
C ILE A 203 20.07 24.51 12.00
N LEU A 204 19.72 23.79 13.06
CA LEU A 204 20.16 24.07 14.43
C LEU A 204 21.60 23.60 14.69
N GLY A 205 22.27 22.93 13.73
CA GLY A 205 23.65 22.47 13.86
C GLY A 205 23.84 21.37 14.91
N ILE A 206 22.76 20.69 15.32
CA ILE A 206 22.79 19.64 16.36
C ILE A 206 23.36 18.34 15.77
N GLU A 207 23.14 18.08 14.48
CA GLU A 207 23.82 16.98 13.77
C GLU A 207 25.21 17.45 13.31
N LYS A 208 26.24 17.11 14.09
CA LYS A 208 27.61 17.09 13.57
C LYS A 208 27.73 15.96 12.57
N SER A 209 28.33 16.25 11.41
CA SER A 209 28.65 15.26 10.39
C SER A 209 29.31 14.05 11.04
N TYR A 210 28.69 12.87 10.94
CA TYR A 210 29.26 11.61 11.44
C TYR A 210 30.60 11.25 10.74
N ILE A 211 30.93 11.97 9.67
CA ILE A 211 32.26 12.00 9.07
C ILE A 211 32.91 13.28 9.60
N GLY A 212 33.79 13.12 10.59
CA GLY A 212 34.38 14.23 11.31
C GLY A 212 35.10 15.25 10.42
N GLU A 213 34.74 16.51 10.61
CA GLU A 213 35.65 17.67 10.73
C GLU A 213 35.13 18.52 11.90
#